data_AF-A0A355SWV7-F1
#
_entry.id   AF-A0A355SWV7-F1
#
_cell.length_a   1.000
_cell.length_b   1.000
_cell.length_c   1.000
_cell.angle_alpha   90.00
_cell.angle_beta   90.00
_cell.angle_gamma   90.00
#
_symmetry.space_group_name_H-M   'P 1'
#
loop_
_entity.id
_entity.type
_entity.pdbx_description
1 polymer ?
#
loop_
_entity_poly.entity_id
_entity_poly.type
_entity_poly.pdbx_seq_one_letter_code
_entity_poly.pdbx_strand_id
1 'polypeptide(L)'
;MGMAPLAGWMACAGYSIVGYDDNLQERVRRFLVEANVELHDFIFSDQLSQYTAVVYSSAIQSDHPLLAAARAQGLKTLRRGEMLAEVAATKRLIAVVGSHGKTTTSGMIAHAA
;
A
#
# COMPACT_ATOMS: atom_id res chain seq x y z
N MET A 1 -7.53 -5.35 -3.95
CA MET A 1 -8.11 -4.98 -2.63
C MET A 1 -7.01 -4.99 -1.57
N GLY A 2 -6.91 -3.92 -0.76
CA GLY A 2 -5.99 -3.85 0.38
C GLY A 2 -4.77 -2.94 0.23
N MET A 3 -4.50 -2.38 -0.97
CA MET A 3 -3.47 -1.33 -1.13
C MET A 3 -3.94 -0.01 -0.52
N ALA A 4 -5.16 0.43 -0.85
CA ALA A 4 -5.64 1.72 -0.36
C ALA A 4 -5.71 1.81 1.18
N PRO A 5 -6.27 0.85 1.93
CA PRO A 5 -6.24 0.89 3.39
C PRO A 5 -4.82 0.92 3.97
N LEU A 6 -3.86 0.21 3.35
CA LEU A 6 -2.46 0.24 3.78
C LEU A 6 -1.83 1.62 3.54
N ALA A 7 -2.01 2.18 2.33
CA ALA A 7 -1.51 3.50 1.97
C ALA A 7 -2.09 4.59 2.88
N GLY A 8 -3.41 4.60 3.08
CA GLY A 8 -4.07 5.57 3.96
C GLY A 8 -3.59 5.46 5.41
N TRP A 9 -3.46 4.24 5.94
CA TRP A 9 -2.92 4.06 7.29
C TRP A 9 -1.47 4.53 7.41
N MET A 10 -0.61 4.25 6.42
CA MET A 10 0.78 4.69 6.43
C MET A 10 0.89 6.22 6.36
N ALA A 11 0.05 6.88 5.56
CA ALA A 11 -0.02 8.34 5.54
C ALA A 11 -0.43 8.90 6.90
N CYS A 12 -1.48 8.35 7.53
CA CYS A 12 -1.85 8.69 8.92
C CYS A 12 -0.73 8.43 9.94
N ALA A 13 0.12 7.43 9.69
CA ALA A 13 1.28 7.12 10.53
C ALA A 13 2.49 8.04 10.30
N GLY A 14 2.37 9.04 9.42
CA GLY A 14 3.39 10.06 9.16
C GLY A 14 4.35 9.75 8.01
N TYR A 15 4.10 8.69 7.24
CA TYR A 15 4.88 8.43 6.02
C TYR A 15 4.40 9.33 4.87
N SER A 16 5.32 9.82 4.05
CA SER A 16 4.96 10.43 2.77
C SER A 16 4.63 9.32 1.77
N ILE A 17 3.41 9.31 1.26
CA ILE A 17 2.91 8.26 0.36
C ILE A 17 2.51 8.89 -0.97
N VAL A 18 3.12 8.38 -2.04
CA VAL A 18 2.73 8.65 -3.43
C VAL A 18 2.18 7.35 -4.03
N GLY A 19 1.05 7.43 -4.73
CA GLY A 19 0.35 6.28 -5.29
C GLY A 19 -0.03 6.46 -6.76
N TYR A 20 -0.04 5.34 -7.49
CA TYR A 20 -0.49 5.21 -8.87
C TYR A 20 -1.31 3.92 -9.02
N ASP A 21 -2.40 3.98 -9.79
CA ASP A 21 -3.24 2.82 -10.13
C ASP A 21 -3.89 3.05 -11.51
N ASP A 22 -3.77 2.07 -12.42
CA ASP A 22 -4.28 2.13 -13.80
C ASP A 22 -5.80 2.35 -13.87
N ASN A 23 -6.54 1.98 -12.82
CA ASN A 23 -8.00 2.06 -12.77
C ASN A 23 -8.49 2.51 -11.39
N LEU A 24 -7.99 3.68 -10.96
CA LEU A 24 -8.36 4.24 -9.67
C LEU A 24 -9.82 4.70 -9.65
N GLN A 25 -10.65 3.96 -8.90
CA GLN A 25 -12.05 4.33 -8.68
C GLN A 25 -12.18 5.60 -7.83
N GLU A 26 -13.15 6.45 -8.15
CA GLU A 26 -13.37 7.74 -7.49
C GLU A 26 -13.58 7.65 -5.97
N ARG A 27 -14.25 6.58 -5.49
CA ARG A 27 -14.39 6.34 -4.05
C ARG A 27 -13.04 6.13 -3.36
N VAL A 28 -12.14 5.39 -4.01
CA VAL A 28 -10.81 5.08 -3.49
C VAL A 28 -9.92 6.32 -3.57
N ARG A 29 -10.01 7.08 -4.67
CA ARG A 29 -9.34 8.38 -4.82
C ARG A 29 -9.67 9.32 -3.66
N ARG A 30 -10.97 9.54 -3.37
CA ARG A 30 -11.41 10.39 -2.25
C ARG A 30 -10.84 9.94 -0.90
N PHE A 31 -10.98 8.65 -0.59
CA PHE A 31 -10.43 8.07 0.64
C PHE A 31 -8.91 8.31 0.79
N LEU A 32 -8.15 8.19 -0.30
CA LEU A 32 -6.70 8.38 -0.27
C LEU A 32 -6.31 9.86 -0.13
N VAL A 33 -7.00 10.76 -0.83
CA VAL A 33 -6.78 12.21 -0.70
C VAL A 33 -7.11 12.70 0.72
N GLU A 34 -8.23 12.25 1.29
CA GLU A 34 -8.61 12.56 2.69
C GLU A 34 -7.56 12.06 3.70
N ALA A 35 -6.86 10.97 3.38
CA ALA A 35 -5.75 10.45 4.19
C ALA A 35 -4.40 11.14 3.92
N ASN A 36 -4.34 12.18 3.09
CA ASN A 36 -3.11 12.87 2.63
C ASN A 36 -2.15 11.98 1.83
N VAL A 37 -2.68 11.05 1.04
CA VAL A 37 -1.91 10.31 0.04
C VAL A 37 -1.87 11.12 -1.25
N GLU A 38 -0.66 11.38 -1.76
CA GLU A 38 -0.47 12.01 -3.07
C GLU A 38 -0.74 10.98 -4.17
N LEU A 39 -1.53 11.36 -5.18
CA LEU A 39 -1.93 10.48 -6.26
C LEU A 39 -1.45 11.02 -7.59
N HIS A 40 -0.72 10.19 -8.33
CA HIS A 40 -0.26 10.49 -9.68
C HIS A 40 -1.00 9.59 -10.67
N ASP A 41 -1.29 10.14 -11.84
CA ASP A 41 -1.85 9.35 -12.95
C ASP A 41 -0.76 8.60 -13.73
N PHE A 42 0.52 8.86 -13.45
CA PHE A 42 1.66 8.07 -13.94
C PHE A 42 2.91 8.37 -13.11
N ILE A 43 3.82 7.41 -12.97
CA ILE A 43 5.15 7.61 -12.36
C ILE A 43 6.22 7.21 -13.38
N PHE A 44 7.09 8.16 -13.71
CA PHE A 44 8.21 7.91 -14.62
C PHE A 44 9.40 7.29 -13.88
N SER A 45 10.23 6.53 -14.60
CA SER A 45 11.37 5.83 -14.00
C SER A 45 12.48 6.75 -13.47
N ASP A 46 12.62 7.94 -14.03
CA ASP A 46 13.57 8.99 -13.56
C ASP A 46 13.15 9.59 -12.22
N GLN A 47 11.84 9.65 -11.97
CA GLN A 47 11.24 10.07 -10.70
C GLN A 47 11.36 9.02 -9.59
N LEU A 48 11.94 7.85 -9.83
CA LEU A 48 12.04 6.82 -8.79
C LEU A 48 13.06 7.18 -7.70
N SER A 49 14.10 7.95 -8.06
CA SER A 49 15.21 8.31 -7.18
C SER A 49 14.84 9.14 -5.95
N GLN A 50 13.68 9.79 -5.96
CA GLN A 50 13.13 10.54 -4.81
C GLN A 50 12.40 9.66 -3.79
N TYR A 51 12.09 8.40 -4.12
CA TYR A 51 11.39 7.49 -3.22
C TYR A 51 12.38 6.62 -2.44
N THR A 52 11.95 6.15 -1.27
CA THR A 52 12.76 5.27 -0.41
C THR A 52 12.42 3.79 -0.59
N ALA A 53 11.20 3.49 -1.02
CA ALA A 53 10.73 2.13 -1.30
C ALA A 53 9.59 2.15 -2.32
N VAL A 54 9.42 1.03 -3.03
CA VAL A 54 8.29 0.78 -3.93
C VAL A 54 7.48 -0.38 -3.38
N VAL A 55 6.20 -0.12 -3.08
CA VAL A 55 5.26 -1.13 -2.60
C VAL A 55 4.28 -1.49 -3.72
N TYR A 56 4.17 -2.77 -4.05
CA TYR A 56 3.33 -3.21 -5.17
C TYR A 56 2.36 -4.32 -4.79
N SER A 57 1.24 -4.39 -5.52
CA SER A 57 0.23 -5.42 -5.35
C SER A 57 0.60 -6.71 -6.08
N SER A 58 -0.09 -7.81 -5.78
CA SER A 58 0.11 -9.08 -6.51
C SER A 58 -0.32 -9.03 -7.99
N ALA A 59 -1.03 -7.97 -8.41
CA ALA A 59 -1.41 -7.78 -9.81
C ALA A 59 -0.26 -7.23 -10.67
N ILE A 60 0.75 -6.62 -10.04
CA ILE A 60 1.93 -6.10 -10.74
C ILE A 60 2.92 -7.24 -10.97
N GLN A 61 3.23 -7.51 -12.23
CA GLN A 61 4.18 -8.55 -12.63
C GLN A 61 5.61 -8.18 -12.24
N SER A 62 6.47 -9.18 -12.06
CA SER A 62 7.85 -8.99 -11.63
C SER A 62 8.71 -8.25 -12.64
N ASP A 63 8.34 -8.26 -13.92
CA ASP A 63 9.00 -7.62 -15.06
C ASP A 63 8.41 -6.23 -15.39
N HIS A 64 7.47 -5.73 -14.58
CA HIS A 64 6.89 -4.41 -14.78
C HIS A 64 7.99 -3.35 -14.90
N PRO A 65 7.98 -2.48 -15.94
CA PRO A 65 9.09 -1.56 -16.22
C PRO A 65 9.49 -0.69 -15.03
N LEU A 66 8.50 -0.16 -14.29
CA LEU A 66 8.74 0.65 -13.09
C LEU A 66 9.41 -0.16 -11.96
N LEU A 67 9.06 -1.43 -11.81
CA LEU A 67 9.62 -2.29 -10.77
C LEU A 67 11.05 -2.73 -11.13
N ALA A 68 11.29 -3.02 -12.42
CA ALA A 68 12.62 -3.29 -12.93
C ALA A 68 13.55 -2.07 -12.76
N ALA A 69 13.07 -0.87 -13.11
CA ALA A 69 13.80 0.37 -12.92
C ALA A 69 14.10 0.65 -11.43
N ALA A 70 13.13 0.44 -10.55
CA ALA A 70 13.32 0.60 -9.11
C ALA A 70 14.42 -0.32 -8.57
N ARG A 71 14.41 -1.60 -8.97
CA ARG A 71 15.47 -2.55 -8.61
C ARG A 71 16.82 -2.18 -9.19
N ALA A 72 16.88 -1.73 -10.44
CA ALA A 72 18.11 -1.28 -11.06
C ALA A 72 18.73 -0.05 -10.35
N GLN A 73 17.89 0.81 -9.76
CA GLN A 73 18.31 1.94 -8.94
C GLN A 73 18.58 1.56 -7.47
N GLY A 74 18.46 0.29 -7.09
CA GLY A 74 18.73 -0.19 -5.72
C GLY A 74 17.64 0.15 -4.71
N LEU A 75 16.45 0.55 -5.16
CA LEU A 75 15.32 0.84 -4.27
C LEU A 75 14.78 -0.45 -3.63
N LYS A 76 14.36 -0.33 -2.37
CA LYS A 76 13.68 -1.40 -1.67
C LYS A 76 12.32 -1.67 -2.33
N THR A 77 12.12 -2.87 -2.88
CA THR A 77 10.84 -3.26 -3.48
C THR A 77 10.13 -4.28 -2.61
N LEU A 78 8.90 -3.99 -2.19
CA LEU A 78 8.11 -4.82 -1.28
C LEU A 78 6.75 -5.15 -1.90
N ARG A 79 6.32 -6.40 -1.79
CA ARG A 79 4.90 -6.74 -1.96
C ARG A 79 4.11 -6.13 -0.82
N ARG A 80 2.83 -5.83 -1.06
CA ARG A 80 1.87 -5.36 -0.05
C ARG A 80 1.95 -6.12 1.29
N GLY A 81 2.02 -7.45 1.23
CA GLY A 81 2.07 -8.30 2.43
C GLY A 81 3.37 -8.13 3.22
N GLU A 82 4.49 -7.91 2.53
CA GLU A 82 5.79 -7.67 3.16
C GLU A 82 5.81 -6.30 3.84
N MET A 83 5.30 -5.26 3.16
CA MET A 83 5.13 -3.93 3.77
C MET A 83 4.20 -3.98 4.98
N LEU A 84 3.09 -4.73 4.90
CA LEU A 84 2.18 -4.92 6.04
C LEU A 84 2.90 -5.59 7.22
N ALA A 85 3.74 -6.60 6.96
CA ALA A 85 4.53 -7.26 7.99
C ALA A 85 5.52 -6.30 8.65
N GLU A 86 6.20 -5.46 7.86
CA GLU A 86 7.14 -4.46 8.40
C GLU A 86 6.45 -3.44 9.31
N VAL A 87 5.31 -2.89 8.90
CA VAL A 87 4.59 -1.93 9.75
C VAL A 87 3.98 -2.58 10.98
N ALA A 88 3.56 -3.85 10.88
CA ALA A 88 2.94 -4.58 11.98
C ALA A 88 3.96 -5.08 13.02
N ALA A 89 5.23 -5.28 12.64
CA ALA A 89 6.27 -5.83 13.51
C ALA A 89 6.49 -5.03 14.81
N THR A 90 6.16 -3.74 14.82
CA THR A 90 6.33 -2.83 15.96
C THR A 90 5.02 -2.53 16.70
N LYS A 91 3.94 -3.23 16.36
CA LYS A 91 2.58 -2.91 16.82
C LYS A 91 1.93 -4.11 17.50
N ARG A 92 0.98 -3.83 18.39
CA ARG A 92 0.06 -4.86 18.89
C ARG A 92 -0.89 -5.24 17.76
N LEU A 93 -0.76 -6.47 17.25
CA LEU A 93 -1.50 -6.96 16.09
C LEU A 93 -2.56 -7.99 16.50
N ILE A 94 -3.76 -7.84 15.94
CA ILE A 94 -4.78 -8.89 15.93
C ILE A 94 -4.92 -9.38 14.49
N ALA A 95 -4.56 -10.65 14.25
CA ALA A 95 -4.65 -11.27 12.92
C ALA A 95 -5.90 -12.15 12.84
N VAL A 96 -6.79 -11.84 11.91
CA VAL A 96 -8.00 -12.65 11.63
C VAL A 96 -7.77 -13.45 10.34
N VAL A 97 -7.75 -14.78 10.47
CA VAL A 97 -7.50 -15.72 9.38
C VAL A 97 -8.67 -16.70 9.20
N GLY A 98 -8.81 -17.28 8.00
CA GLY A 98 -9.85 -18.27 7.70
C GLY A 98 -10.43 -18.11 6.29
N SER A 99 -11.19 -19.09 5.81
CA SER A 99 -11.79 -19.04 4.47
C SER A 99 -12.97 -18.06 4.41
N HIS A 100 -13.80 -18.01 5.46
CA HIS A 100 -15.00 -17.18 5.56
C HIS A 100 -14.97 -16.33 6.84
N GLY A 101 -15.82 -15.31 6.93
CA GLY A 101 -16.01 -14.51 8.16
C GLY A 101 -14.92 -13.47 8.48
N LYS A 102 -13.75 -13.52 7.85
CA LYS A 102 -12.60 -12.62 8.12
C LYS A 102 -12.98 -11.14 8.24
N THR A 103 -13.62 -10.59 7.22
CA THR A 103 -13.96 -9.16 7.17
C THR A 103 -14.95 -8.79 8.27
N THR A 104 -15.97 -9.62 8.49
CA THR A 104 -16.99 -9.41 9.54
C THR A 104 -16.35 -9.44 10.93
N THR A 105 -15.54 -10.47 11.21
CA THR A 105 -14.86 -10.61 12.49
C THR A 105 -13.86 -9.47 12.73
N SER A 106 -13.07 -9.07 11.73
CA SER A 106 -12.18 -7.91 11.85
C SER A 106 -12.96 -6.62 12.13
N GLY A 107 -14.12 -6.42 11.49
CA GLY A 107 -14.98 -5.26 11.73
C GLY A 107 -15.57 -5.25 13.14
N MET A 108 -16.02 -6.40 13.65
CA MET A 108 -16.52 -6.51 15.03
C MET A 108 -15.44 -6.21 16.06
N ILE A 109 -14.22 -6.73 15.86
CA ILE A 109 -13.08 -6.46 16.74
C ILE A 109 -12.76 -4.96 16.73
N ALA A 110 -12.71 -4.33 15.56
CA ALA A 110 -12.44 -2.90 15.43
C ALA A 110 -13.53 -2.02 16.06
N HIS A 111 -14.79 -2.48 16.11
CA HIS A 111 -15.87 -1.75 16.76
C HIS A 111 -15.87 -1.89 18.29
N ALA A 112 -15.42 -3.04 18.80
CA ALA A 112 -15.39 -3.33 20.22
C ALA A 112 -14.13 -2.81 20.94
N ALA A 113 -13.08 -2.49 20.18
CA ALA A 113 -11.79 -1.99 20.68
C ALA A 113 -11.77 -0.46 20.78
#